data_AF-A0A0X3NU48-F1
#
_entry.id   AF-A0A0X3NU48-F1
#
_cell.length_a   1.000
_cell.length_b   1.000
_cell.length_c   1.000
_cell.angle_alpha   90.00
_cell.angle_beta   90.00
_cell.angle_gamma   90.00
#
_symmetry.space_group_name_H-M   'P 1'
#
loop_
_entity.id
_entity.type
_entity.pdbx_description
1 polymer ?
#
loop_
_entity_poly.entity_id
_entity_poly.type
_entity_poly.pdbx_seq_one_letter_code
_entity_poly.pdbx_strand_id
1 'polypeptide(L)'
;MMQVTQRCFWVHVEVPGQGENDPELPANFQFPRMQQIAEGLSEICDSLELKHVVLLGDGAGANILARLAMLRQDITLGAILIHCTGTTAGFMESLRDKINGWKLNTIGMNPSVESYLLLHRFGLQDETINAATTEVELKQAIKKFRQSLRETMNPKNLNKFIQAFMERTNITESIGNLKCPVLFLTGSLASFNHTVYTLYNALQNSIKDEPARRAEVEIVEIEEVANVMRERPEKVAECVQNFLQGLGVASGAVNRRLSSTGSIPRPRNRSASMDEYDQPQGFKNLLYDNKRKYTTGGTIEEADA
;
A
#
# COMPACT_ATOMS: atom_id res chain seq x y z
N MET A 1 8.91 -1.60 -11.69
CA MET A 1 9.88 -1.99 -10.62
C MET A 1 11.31 -2.17 -11.05
N MET A 2 11.68 -2.93 -12.10
CA MET A 2 13.10 -3.16 -12.45
C MET A 2 13.99 -1.89 -12.52
N GLN A 3 13.45 -0.78 -13.02
CA GLN A 3 14.17 0.50 -13.09
C GLN A 3 14.34 1.19 -11.72
N VAL A 4 13.40 0.96 -10.79
CA VAL A 4 13.45 1.46 -9.41
C VAL A 4 14.40 0.60 -8.58
N THR A 5 14.34 -0.73 -8.75
CA THR A 5 15.18 -1.67 -8.00
C THR A 5 16.68 -1.51 -8.31
N GLN A 6 17.04 -1.00 -9.49
CA GLN A 6 18.43 -0.70 -9.85
C GLN A 6 18.96 0.61 -9.26
N ARG A 7 18.10 1.44 -8.66
CA ARG A 7 18.44 2.79 -8.18
C ARG A 7 18.24 2.98 -6.68
N CYS A 8 17.62 2.00 -6.03
CA CYS A 8 17.34 2.02 -4.60
C CYS A 8 17.95 0.78 -3.94
N PHE A 9 18.48 0.96 -2.74
CA PHE A 9 18.80 -0.15 -1.86
C PHE A 9 17.55 -0.59 -1.12
N TRP A 10 17.31 -1.90 -1.08
CA TRP A 10 16.15 -2.49 -0.41
C TRP A 10 16.61 -3.09 0.91
N VAL A 11 16.07 -2.58 2.00
CA VAL A 11 16.26 -3.15 3.34
C VAL A 11 14.96 -3.86 3.70
N HIS A 12 14.98 -5.18 3.64
CA HIS A 12 13.87 -6.01 4.09
C HIS A 12 14.07 -6.31 5.58
N VAL A 13 13.01 -6.07 6.36
CA VAL A 13 13.03 -6.25 7.81
C VAL A 13 12.16 -7.44 8.15
N GLU A 14 12.75 -8.41 8.83
CA GLU A 14 12.03 -9.53 9.40
C GLU A 14 11.74 -9.26 10.87
N VAL A 15 10.48 -9.42 11.25
CA VAL A 15 10.05 -9.29 12.65
C VAL A 15 10.50 -10.55 13.41
N PRO A 16 10.89 -10.46 14.70
CA PRO A 16 11.40 -11.59 15.46
C PRO A 16 10.52 -12.85 15.35
N GLY A 17 11.13 -13.97 14.94
CA GLY A 17 10.47 -15.27 14.83
C GLY A 17 9.53 -15.43 13.63
N GLN A 18 9.50 -14.46 12.70
CA GLN A 18 8.74 -14.53 11.45
C GLN A 18 9.60 -14.91 10.24
N GLY A 19 10.91 -15.13 10.41
CA GLY A 19 11.82 -15.58 9.36
C GLY A 19 11.50 -17.02 8.91
N GLU A 20 11.92 -17.34 7.69
CA GLU A 20 11.73 -18.69 7.15
C GLU A 20 12.53 -19.71 7.97
N ASN A 21 11.87 -20.75 8.46
CA ASN A 21 12.46 -21.78 9.34
C ASN A 21 13.03 -21.25 10.67
N ASP A 22 12.59 -20.07 11.14
CA ASP A 22 13.00 -19.56 12.45
C ASP A 22 12.67 -20.55 13.59
N PRO A 23 13.59 -20.71 14.56
CA PRO A 23 13.32 -21.55 15.72
C PRO A 23 12.15 -20.98 16.53
N GLU A 24 11.49 -21.87 17.27
CA GLU A 24 10.45 -21.44 18.20
C GLU A 24 11.03 -20.50 19.26
N LEU A 25 10.42 -19.32 19.41
CA LEU A 25 10.78 -18.39 20.46
C LEU A 25 10.52 -19.04 21.84
N PRO A 26 11.37 -18.77 22.85
CA PRO A 26 11.18 -19.30 24.20
C PRO A 26 9.77 -19.05 24.74
N ALA A 27 9.25 -19.99 25.54
CA ALA A 27 7.89 -19.87 26.08
C ALA A 27 7.68 -18.56 26.88
N ASN A 28 8.71 -18.18 27.65
CA ASN A 28 8.78 -16.94 28.45
C ASN A 28 9.20 -15.70 27.65
N PHE A 29 9.39 -15.81 26.33
CA PHE A 29 9.71 -14.66 25.49
C PHE A 29 8.52 -13.70 25.45
N GLN A 30 8.77 -12.48 25.93
CA GLN A 30 7.84 -11.36 25.81
C GLN A 30 8.00 -10.74 24.42
N PHE A 31 6.98 -10.89 23.60
CA PHE A 31 7.01 -10.36 22.24
C PHE A 31 6.94 -8.83 22.25
N PRO A 32 7.79 -8.12 21.48
CA PRO A 32 7.80 -6.67 21.49
C PRO A 32 6.49 -6.08 20.96
N ARG A 33 6.02 -5.00 21.60
CA ARG A 33 4.88 -4.22 21.11
C ARG A 33 5.23 -3.51 19.81
N MET A 34 4.21 -3.14 19.02
CA MET A 34 4.41 -2.42 17.75
C MET A 34 5.30 -1.17 17.87
N GLN A 35 5.20 -0.46 19.00
CA GLN A 35 6.04 0.70 19.30
C GLN A 35 7.52 0.32 19.52
N GLN A 36 7.78 -0.75 20.27
CA GLN A 36 9.15 -1.21 20.55
C GLN A 36 9.82 -1.75 19.28
N ILE A 37 9.05 -2.36 18.37
CA ILE A 37 9.57 -2.76 17.07
C ILE A 37 9.98 -1.51 16.26
N ALA A 38 9.17 -0.45 16.28
CA ALA A 38 9.51 0.80 15.59
C ALA A 38 10.76 1.49 16.20
N GLU A 39 10.93 1.45 17.52
CA GLU A 39 12.13 1.94 18.20
C GLU A 39 13.37 1.13 17.80
N GLY A 40 13.28 -0.21 17.79
CA GLY A 40 14.36 -1.06 17.30
C GLY A 40 14.70 -0.82 15.82
N LEU A 41 13.70 -0.50 14.99
CA LEU A 41 13.96 -0.10 13.60
C LEU A 41 14.70 1.23 13.49
N SER A 42 14.44 2.19 14.39
CA SER A 42 15.22 3.43 14.45
C SER A 42 16.69 3.15 14.76
N GLU A 43 16.96 2.25 15.70
CA GLU A 43 18.33 1.82 16.02
C GLU A 43 19.00 1.13 14.82
N ILE A 44 18.25 0.32 14.07
CA ILE A 44 18.75 -0.30 12.83
C ILE A 44 19.11 0.78 11.80
N CYS A 45 18.27 1.81 11.61
CA CYS A 45 18.56 2.92 10.71
C CYS A 45 19.87 3.62 11.10
N ASP A 46 20.11 3.83 12.40
CA ASP A 46 21.35 4.44 12.89
C ASP A 46 22.56 3.53 12.69
N SER A 47 22.42 2.24 12.97
CA SER A 47 23.50 1.24 12.78
C SER A 47 23.93 1.08 11.33
N LEU A 48 22.99 1.27 10.39
CA LEU A 48 23.22 1.23 8.94
C LEU A 48 23.58 2.62 8.37
N GLU A 49 23.68 3.65 9.22
CA GLU A 49 23.98 5.04 8.86
C GLU A 49 23.05 5.58 7.74
N LEU A 50 21.77 5.19 7.78
CA LEU A 50 20.79 5.59 6.77
C LEU A 50 20.46 7.08 6.90
N LYS A 51 20.73 7.84 5.85
CA LYS A 51 20.44 9.29 5.81
C LYS A 51 19.03 9.60 5.36
N HIS A 52 18.50 8.80 4.44
CA HIS A 52 17.21 9.01 3.82
C HIS A 52 16.53 7.67 3.55
N VAL A 53 15.28 7.52 4.00
CA VAL A 53 14.49 6.30 3.84
C VAL A 53 13.11 6.60 3.28
N VAL A 54 12.63 5.73 2.40
CA VAL A 54 11.22 5.67 2.01
C VAL A 54 10.66 4.39 2.61
N LEU A 55 9.61 4.54 3.41
CA LEU A 55 9.02 3.42 4.14
C LEU A 55 7.91 2.78 3.30
N LEU A 56 7.88 1.45 3.25
CA LEU A 56 6.84 0.69 2.54
C LEU A 56 6.39 -0.46 3.44
N GLY A 57 5.14 -0.45 3.87
CA GLY A 57 4.60 -1.48 4.75
C GLY A 57 3.17 -1.86 4.39
N ASP A 58 2.80 -3.10 4.72
CA ASP A 58 1.45 -3.64 4.58
C ASP A 58 0.91 -4.08 5.95
N GLY A 59 -0.36 -3.76 6.24
CA GLY A 59 -1.08 -4.15 7.45
C GLY A 59 -0.33 -3.81 8.75
N ALA A 60 0.11 -4.84 9.48
CA ALA A 60 0.88 -4.66 10.72
C ALA A 60 2.23 -3.97 10.48
N GLY A 61 2.90 -4.26 9.37
CA GLY A 61 4.13 -3.59 8.98
C GLY A 61 3.92 -2.10 8.69
N ALA A 62 2.79 -1.75 8.06
CA ALA A 62 2.42 -0.35 7.84
C ALA A 62 2.22 0.40 9.18
N ASN A 63 1.60 -0.23 10.18
CA ASN A 63 1.44 0.37 11.51
C ASN A 63 2.79 0.63 12.19
N ILE A 64 3.70 -0.35 12.14
CA ILE A 64 5.06 -0.22 12.69
C ILE A 64 5.83 0.90 11.98
N LEU A 65 5.78 0.94 10.64
CA LEU A 65 6.48 1.96 9.86
C LEU A 65 5.86 3.36 10.02
N ALA A 66 4.55 3.47 10.20
CA ALA A 66 3.92 4.74 10.56
C ALA A 66 4.47 5.28 11.89
N ARG A 67 4.69 4.40 12.88
CA ARG A 67 5.34 4.77 14.16
C ARG A 67 6.79 5.19 13.96
N LEU A 68 7.54 4.46 13.14
CA LEU A 68 8.91 4.82 12.79
C LEU A 68 8.98 6.19 12.11
N ALA A 69 8.09 6.47 11.17
CA ALA A 69 8.03 7.77 10.48
C ALA A 69 7.69 8.94 11.42
N MET A 70 6.83 8.70 12.43
CA MET A 70 6.56 9.69 13.48
C MET A 70 7.78 9.92 14.38
N LEU A 71 8.58 8.87 14.64
CA LEU A 71 9.77 8.92 15.49
C LEU A 71 10.97 9.56 14.76
N ARG A 72 11.16 9.24 13.48
CA ARG A 72 12.34 9.57 12.65
C ARG A 72 11.97 10.43 11.46
N GLN A 73 11.40 11.59 11.75
CA GLN A 73 11.06 12.61 10.75
C GLN A 73 12.30 13.16 10.03
N ASP A 74 13.47 13.10 10.66
CA ASP A 74 14.75 13.60 10.17
C ASP A 74 15.27 12.85 8.93
N ILE A 75 15.03 11.54 8.85
CA ILE A 75 15.50 10.68 7.75
C ILE A 75 14.36 10.19 6.84
N THR A 76 13.09 10.30 7.26
CA THR A 76 11.96 9.76 6.48
C THR A 76 11.55 10.70 5.36
N LEU A 77 11.79 10.30 4.11
CA LEU A 77 11.40 11.04 2.90
C LEU A 77 9.92 10.85 2.55
N GLY A 78 9.33 9.71 2.91
CA GLY A 78 7.93 9.42 2.63
C GLY A 78 7.54 8.02 3.11
N ALA A 79 6.24 7.79 3.26
CA ALA A 79 5.71 6.51 3.72
C ALA A 79 4.56 6.01 2.85
N ILE A 80 4.67 4.76 2.37
CA ILE A 80 3.62 4.05 1.66
C ILE A 80 3.01 3.04 2.63
N LEU A 81 1.75 3.28 2.99
CA LEU A 81 1.02 2.58 4.04
C LEU A 81 -0.13 1.77 3.43
N ILE A 82 0.14 0.49 3.13
CA ILE A 82 -0.84 -0.43 2.54
C ILE A 82 -1.68 -1.07 3.65
N HIS A 83 -3.02 -1.04 3.52
CA HIS A 83 -3.97 -1.57 4.51
C HIS A 83 -3.67 -1.16 5.97
N CYS A 84 -3.14 0.05 6.17
CA CYS A 84 -2.70 0.51 7.48
C CYS A 84 -3.88 0.80 8.41
N THR A 85 -3.85 0.23 9.61
CA THR A 85 -4.90 0.42 10.61
C THR A 85 -4.33 1.07 11.86
N GLY A 86 -4.95 2.18 12.31
CA GLY A 86 -4.44 2.98 13.43
C GLY A 86 -5.10 2.68 14.77
N THR A 87 -6.31 2.13 14.76
CA THR A 87 -7.12 1.88 15.96
C THR A 87 -7.30 0.38 16.20
N THR A 88 -7.38 0.00 17.48
CA THR A 88 -7.62 -1.39 17.91
C THR A 88 -9.11 -1.69 18.02
N ALA A 89 -9.90 -0.74 18.55
CA ALA A 89 -11.34 -0.91 18.77
C ALA A 89 -12.12 -1.10 17.46
N GLY A 90 -12.02 -0.17 16.51
CA GLY A 90 -12.74 -0.29 15.22
C GLY A 90 -12.27 -1.48 14.38
N PHE A 91 -11.00 -1.85 14.53
CA PHE A 91 -10.46 -3.06 13.91
C PHE A 91 -11.06 -4.34 14.51
N MET A 92 -11.15 -4.45 15.84
CA MET A 92 -11.72 -5.62 16.53
C MET A 92 -13.23 -5.74 16.34
N GLU A 93 -13.95 -4.61 16.33
CA GLU A 93 -15.37 -4.55 16.01
C GLU A 93 -15.63 -5.05 14.59
N SER A 94 -14.88 -4.55 13.61
CA SER A 94 -15.00 -4.98 12.22
C SER A 94 -14.60 -6.43 11.98
N LEU A 95 -13.63 -6.92 12.76
CA LEU A 95 -13.28 -8.33 12.79
C LEU A 95 -14.47 -9.16 13.30
N ARG A 96 -15.08 -8.76 14.44
CA ARG A 96 -16.26 -9.43 15.01
C ARG A 96 -17.47 -9.41 14.08
N ASP A 97 -17.80 -8.27 13.49
CA ASP A 97 -18.95 -8.12 12.61
C ASP A 97 -18.85 -9.03 11.38
N LYS A 98 -17.64 -9.16 10.81
CA LYS A 98 -17.42 -10.04 9.65
C LYS A 98 -17.50 -11.52 10.01
N ILE A 99 -16.96 -11.92 11.16
CA ILE A 99 -17.07 -13.30 11.66
C ILE A 99 -18.54 -13.65 11.93
N ASN A 100 -19.28 -12.74 12.56
CA ASN A 100 -20.70 -12.90 12.84
C ASN A 100 -21.51 -12.97 11.54
N GLY A 101 -21.16 -12.16 10.54
CA GLY A 101 -21.72 -12.22 9.19
C GLY A 101 -21.51 -13.58 8.51
N TRP A 102 -20.42 -14.28 8.82
CA TRP A 102 -20.13 -15.64 8.35
C TRP A 102 -20.78 -16.75 9.22
N LYS A 103 -21.57 -16.40 10.26
CA LYS A 103 -22.24 -17.33 11.18
C LYS A 103 -21.31 -18.31 11.90
N LEU A 104 -20.03 -17.97 12.09
CA LEU A 104 -19.07 -18.81 12.83
C LEU A 104 -19.18 -18.61 14.34
N ASN A 105 -20.12 -19.28 14.98
CA ASN A 105 -20.27 -19.26 16.44
C ASN A 105 -19.31 -20.20 17.20
N THR A 106 -18.35 -20.86 16.52
CA THR A 106 -17.57 -21.93 17.13
C THR A 106 -16.10 -21.97 16.67
N ILE A 107 -15.33 -20.91 16.94
CA ILE A 107 -13.87 -20.95 16.80
C ILE A 107 -13.26 -21.06 18.20
N GLY A 108 -12.58 -22.18 18.48
CA GLY A 108 -12.07 -22.55 19.80
C GLY A 108 -10.84 -21.75 20.30
N MET A 109 -10.39 -22.13 21.50
CA MET A 109 -9.36 -21.65 22.47
C MET A 109 -8.42 -20.44 22.23
N ASN A 110 -8.33 -19.83 21.05
CA ASN A 110 -7.78 -18.47 20.88
C ASN A 110 -8.47 -17.75 19.70
N PRO A 111 -9.79 -17.51 19.81
CA PRO A 111 -10.65 -17.14 18.68
C PRO A 111 -10.16 -15.89 17.94
N SER A 112 -9.64 -14.88 18.64
CA SER A 112 -9.26 -13.61 18.01
C SER A 112 -8.09 -13.73 17.02
N VAL A 113 -7.11 -14.59 17.30
CA VAL A 113 -5.92 -14.77 16.45
C VAL A 113 -6.25 -15.62 15.23
N GLU A 114 -6.97 -16.72 15.45
CA GLU A 114 -7.40 -17.60 14.38
C GLU A 114 -8.38 -16.87 13.46
N SER A 115 -9.41 -16.23 14.01
CA SER A 115 -10.35 -15.44 13.22
C SER A 115 -9.69 -14.28 12.49
N TYR A 116 -8.64 -13.66 13.04
CA TYR A 116 -7.88 -12.65 12.32
C TYR A 116 -7.11 -13.21 11.14
N LEU A 117 -6.41 -14.34 11.32
CA LEU A 117 -5.72 -14.99 10.21
C LEU A 117 -6.71 -15.38 9.12
N LEU A 118 -7.91 -15.83 9.52
CA LEU A 118 -8.96 -16.14 8.58
C LEU A 118 -9.49 -14.89 7.88
N LEU A 119 -9.73 -13.79 8.58
CA LEU A 119 -10.20 -12.58 7.91
C LEU A 119 -9.11 -11.93 7.03
N HIS A 120 -7.86 -11.95 7.47
CA HIS A 120 -6.73 -11.37 6.75
C HIS A 120 -6.34 -12.19 5.50
N ARG A 121 -6.51 -13.52 5.53
CA ARG A 121 -6.26 -14.41 4.39
C ARG A 121 -7.50 -14.76 3.58
N PHE A 122 -8.70 -14.77 4.16
CA PHE A 122 -9.96 -15.22 3.54
C PHE A 122 -11.08 -14.18 3.57
N GLY A 123 -10.81 -12.96 4.04
CA GLY A 123 -11.54 -11.79 3.56
C GLY A 123 -11.32 -11.54 2.06
N LEU A 124 -10.44 -12.33 1.44
CA LEU A 124 -10.38 -12.61 0.02
C LEU A 124 -11.68 -13.27 -0.43
N GLN A 125 -12.25 -12.80 -1.53
CA GLN A 125 -13.16 -13.59 -2.36
C GLN A 125 -12.42 -14.83 -2.89
N ASP A 126 -12.14 -15.79 -2.03
CA ASP A 126 -11.89 -17.15 -2.47
C ASP A 126 -13.27 -17.74 -2.75
N GLU A 127 -13.60 -17.97 -4.02
CA GLU A 127 -14.87 -18.58 -4.45
C GLU A 127 -15.16 -19.88 -3.68
N THR A 128 -14.13 -20.54 -3.16
CA THR A 128 -14.23 -21.72 -2.31
C THR A 128 -14.94 -21.49 -0.97
N ILE A 129 -14.94 -20.27 -0.40
CA ILE A 129 -15.66 -19.97 0.85
C ILE A 129 -16.98 -19.26 0.60
N ASN A 130 -17.07 -18.41 -0.43
CA ASN A 130 -18.37 -17.86 -0.86
C ASN A 130 -19.31 -18.95 -1.41
N ALA A 131 -18.76 -20.05 -1.94
CA ALA A 131 -19.51 -21.26 -2.29
C ALA A 131 -19.65 -22.25 -1.12
N ALA A 132 -18.80 -22.16 -0.08
CA ALA A 132 -18.89 -23.02 1.10
C ALA A 132 -20.04 -22.57 2.01
N THR A 133 -21.23 -23.08 1.68
CA THR A 133 -22.42 -22.97 2.52
C THR A 133 -22.35 -23.83 3.78
N THR A 134 -21.32 -24.69 3.92
CA THR A 134 -21.24 -25.72 4.97
C THR A 134 -19.99 -25.60 5.83
N GLU A 135 -20.15 -25.68 7.15
CA GLU A 135 -19.11 -25.58 8.19
C GLU A 135 -17.90 -26.51 7.99
N VAL A 136 -18.09 -27.60 7.24
CA VAL A 136 -17.07 -28.64 6.96
C VAL A 136 -16.02 -28.18 5.95
N GLU A 137 -16.42 -27.48 4.89
CA GLU A 137 -15.52 -27.01 3.82
C GLU A 137 -14.63 -25.87 4.34
N LEU A 138 -15.21 -24.99 5.16
CA LEU A 138 -14.45 -23.96 5.85
C LEU A 138 -13.42 -24.56 6.81
N LYS A 139 -13.77 -25.57 7.61
CA LYS A 139 -12.80 -26.28 8.47
C LYS A 139 -11.67 -26.94 7.68
N GLN A 140 -11.95 -27.44 6.47
CA GLN A 140 -10.91 -27.98 5.59
C GLN A 140 -10.00 -26.90 5.00
N ALA A 141 -10.55 -25.76 4.58
CA ALA A 141 -9.76 -24.61 4.12
C ALA A 141 -8.84 -24.06 5.23
N ILE A 142 -9.37 -23.93 6.45
CA ILE A 142 -8.61 -23.57 7.65
C ILE A 142 -7.46 -24.57 7.90
N LYS A 143 -7.73 -25.87 7.77
CA LYS A 143 -6.73 -26.92 7.99
C LYS A 143 -5.63 -26.89 6.93
N LYS A 144 -5.98 -26.70 5.66
CA LYS A 144 -5.01 -26.57 4.55
C LYS A 144 -4.13 -25.33 4.72
N PHE A 145 -4.72 -24.22 5.17
CA PHE A 145 -3.98 -23.01 5.48
C PHE A 145 -3.06 -23.18 6.69
N ARG A 146 -3.51 -23.84 7.76
CA ARG A 146 -2.65 -24.20 8.89
C ARG A 146 -1.46 -25.05 8.45
N GLN A 147 -1.66 -25.96 7.50
CA GLN A 147 -0.59 -26.80 6.99
C GLN A 147 0.41 -25.97 6.18
N SER A 148 -0.07 -25.13 5.25
CA SER A 148 0.79 -24.21 4.50
C SER A 148 1.56 -23.25 5.40
N LEU A 149 0.92 -22.69 6.43
CA LEU A 149 1.61 -21.83 7.40
C LEU A 149 2.70 -22.58 8.16
N ARG A 150 2.46 -23.83 8.57
CA ARG A 150 3.46 -24.65 9.28
C ARG A 150 4.68 -24.98 8.42
N GLU A 151 4.52 -25.00 7.10
CA GLU A 151 5.61 -25.28 6.16
C GLU A 151 6.49 -24.05 5.92
N THR A 152 5.95 -22.83 6.06
CA THR A 152 6.69 -21.58 5.78
C THR A 152 7.16 -20.83 7.03
N MET A 153 6.43 -20.92 8.14
CA MET A 153 6.66 -20.08 9.32
C MET A 153 6.25 -20.79 10.62
N ASN A 154 6.91 -20.45 11.73
CA ASN A 154 6.57 -21.02 13.02
C ASN A 154 5.20 -20.51 13.54
N PRO A 155 4.19 -21.39 13.71
CA PRO A 155 2.84 -20.96 14.08
C PRO A 155 2.74 -20.36 15.48
N LYS A 156 3.64 -20.74 16.40
CA LYS A 156 3.64 -20.19 17.76
C LYS A 156 4.25 -18.79 17.80
N ASN A 157 5.30 -18.55 17.02
CA ASN A 157 5.87 -17.21 16.86
C ASN A 157 4.88 -16.28 16.18
N LEU A 158 4.20 -16.75 15.12
CA LEU A 158 3.12 -16.02 14.46
C LEU A 158 2.01 -15.63 15.43
N ASN A 159 1.57 -16.56 16.28
CA ASN A 159 0.55 -16.26 17.30
C ASN A 159 1.00 -15.14 18.25
N LYS A 160 2.27 -15.15 18.70
CA LYS A 160 2.82 -14.09 19.54
C LYS A 160 2.80 -12.72 18.82
N PHE A 161 3.16 -12.69 17.54
CA PHE A 161 3.12 -11.47 16.73
C PHE A 161 1.69 -10.92 16.56
N ILE A 162 0.74 -11.78 16.25
CA ILE A 162 -0.66 -11.36 16.08
C ILE A 162 -1.23 -10.85 17.39
N GLN A 163 -0.95 -11.51 18.51
CA GLN A 163 -1.37 -11.02 19.84
C GLN A 163 -0.83 -9.61 20.10
N ALA A 164 0.47 -9.38 19.83
CA ALA A 164 1.06 -8.06 19.97
C ALA A 164 0.41 -7.01 19.04
N PHE A 165 0.00 -7.41 17.83
CA PHE A 165 -0.73 -6.52 16.90
C PHE A 165 -2.18 -6.25 17.36
N MET A 166 -2.84 -7.22 17.97
CA MET A 166 -4.19 -7.07 18.54
C MET A 166 -4.20 -6.17 19.77
N GLU A 167 -3.11 -6.15 20.53
CA GLU A 167 -2.94 -5.32 21.73
C GLU A 167 -2.29 -3.97 21.43
N ARG A 168 -2.15 -3.59 20.15
CA ARG A 168 -1.48 -2.35 19.77
C ARG A 168 -2.16 -1.12 20.37
N THR A 169 -1.38 -0.08 20.60
CA THR A 169 -1.90 1.22 21.04
C THR A 169 -2.49 1.98 19.86
N ASN A 170 -3.49 2.82 20.13
CA ASN A 170 -4.08 3.69 19.12
C ASN A 170 -3.05 4.77 18.68
N ILE A 171 -2.82 4.93 17.38
CA ILE A 171 -1.93 5.96 16.82
C ILE A 171 -2.67 7.15 16.21
N THR A 172 -4.00 7.11 16.15
CA THR A 172 -4.85 8.15 15.54
C THR A 172 -4.66 9.52 16.20
N GLU A 173 -4.39 9.57 17.50
CA GLU A 173 -4.15 10.82 18.24
C GLU A 173 -2.76 11.40 17.95
N SER A 174 -1.75 10.53 17.76
CA SER A 174 -0.37 10.94 17.51
C SER A 174 -0.04 11.09 16.02
N ILE A 175 -0.95 10.70 15.11
CA ILE A 175 -0.69 10.61 13.67
C ILE A 175 -0.32 11.95 13.05
N GLY A 176 -0.71 13.09 13.64
CA GLY A 176 -0.31 14.42 13.18
C GLY A 176 1.20 14.67 13.22
N ASN A 177 1.93 13.87 14.01
CA ASN A 177 3.39 13.84 14.00
C ASN A 177 3.96 13.17 12.73
N LEU A 178 3.15 12.71 11.79
CA LEU A 178 3.63 12.20 10.51
C LEU A 178 3.84 13.37 9.53
N LYS A 179 5.07 13.86 9.44
CA LYS A 179 5.42 15.05 8.64
C LYS A 179 5.84 14.78 7.20
N CYS A 180 6.26 13.58 6.89
CA CYS A 180 6.63 13.21 5.52
C CYS A 180 5.40 13.03 4.63
N PRO A 181 5.53 13.11 3.29
CA PRO A 181 4.52 12.65 2.35
C PRO A 181 4.06 11.22 2.63
N VAL A 182 2.76 10.96 2.47
CA VAL A 182 2.16 9.66 2.80
C VAL A 182 1.23 9.21 1.69
N LEU A 183 1.41 7.97 1.24
CA LEU A 183 0.48 7.30 0.34
C LEU A 183 -0.22 6.16 1.08
N PHE A 184 -1.52 6.31 1.32
CA PHE A 184 -2.38 5.22 1.76
C PHE A 184 -2.83 4.40 0.55
N LEU A 185 -2.71 3.07 0.64
CA LEU A 185 -3.16 2.16 -0.41
C LEU A 185 -4.09 1.10 0.19
N THR A 186 -5.27 0.94 -0.38
CA THR A 186 -6.26 -0.04 0.07
C THR A 186 -7.02 -0.61 -1.13
N GLY A 187 -7.64 -1.78 -0.95
CA GLY A 187 -8.57 -2.36 -1.92
C GLY A 187 -10.01 -2.08 -1.52
N SER A 188 -10.92 -1.90 -2.48
CA SER A 188 -12.32 -1.58 -2.18
C SER A 188 -13.05 -2.69 -1.42
N LEU A 189 -12.63 -3.94 -1.62
CA LEU A 189 -13.14 -5.11 -0.90
C LEU A 189 -12.30 -5.46 0.33
N ALA A 190 -11.32 -4.63 0.70
CA ALA A 190 -10.42 -4.92 1.81
C ALA A 190 -11.18 -5.02 3.14
N SER A 191 -10.77 -5.96 3.99
CA SER A 191 -11.54 -6.28 5.18
C SER A 191 -11.62 -5.13 6.18
N PHE A 192 -10.63 -4.25 6.20
CA PHE A 192 -10.52 -3.17 7.18
C PHE A 192 -10.50 -1.79 6.51
N ASN A 193 -11.09 -1.66 5.32
CA ASN A 193 -11.03 -0.45 4.50
C ASN A 193 -11.48 0.81 5.27
N HIS A 194 -12.63 0.76 5.95
CA HIS A 194 -13.13 1.86 6.78
C HIS A 194 -12.12 2.31 7.88
N THR A 195 -11.33 1.40 8.47
CA THR A 195 -10.30 1.78 9.45
C THR A 195 -9.11 2.51 8.81
N VAL A 196 -8.77 2.17 7.56
CA VAL A 196 -7.76 2.90 6.77
C VAL A 196 -8.24 4.33 6.54
N TYR A 197 -9.49 4.49 6.07
CA TYR A 197 -10.12 5.80 5.90
C TYR A 197 -10.21 6.58 7.23
N THR A 198 -10.49 5.91 8.34
CA THR A 198 -10.49 6.55 9.66
C THR A 198 -9.13 7.13 10.01
N LEU A 199 -8.04 6.39 9.75
CA LEU A 199 -6.68 6.87 9.98
C LEU A 199 -6.29 8.00 9.02
N TYR A 200 -6.63 7.87 7.73
CA TYR A 200 -6.43 8.92 6.72
C TYR A 200 -7.14 10.22 7.10
N ASN A 201 -8.42 10.14 7.47
CA ASN A 201 -9.22 11.29 7.89
C ASN A 201 -8.67 11.92 9.17
N ALA A 202 -8.19 11.11 10.12
CA ALA A 202 -7.54 11.65 11.32
C ALA A 202 -6.26 12.41 11.00
N LEU A 203 -5.43 11.90 10.08
CA LEU A 203 -4.26 12.62 9.59
C LEU A 203 -4.68 13.93 8.92
N GLN A 204 -5.59 13.90 7.94
CA GLN A 204 -6.10 15.10 7.25
C GLN A 204 -6.66 16.14 8.23
N ASN A 205 -7.38 15.72 9.27
CA ASN A 205 -7.91 16.60 10.30
C ASN A 205 -6.81 17.22 11.17
N SER A 206 -5.76 16.46 11.50
CA SER A 206 -4.63 16.96 12.29
C SER A 206 -3.80 18.02 11.56
N ILE A 207 -3.79 17.99 10.22
CA ILE A 207 -3.06 18.93 9.37
C ILE A 207 -4.00 19.91 8.65
N LYS A 208 -5.24 20.11 9.15
CA LYS A 208 -6.26 20.92 8.46
C LYS A 208 -5.78 22.34 8.12
N ASP A 209 -4.94 22.90 9.00
CA ASP A 209 -4.46 24.28 8.94
C ASP A 209 -3.20 24.42 8.04
N GLU A 210 -2.67 23.31 7.51
CA GLU A 210 -1.46 23.25 6.69
C GLU A 210 -1.77 22.75 5.26
N PRO A 211 -2.21 23.61 4.33
CA PRO A 211 -2.68 23.19 3.01
C PRO A 211 -1.60 22.53 2.15
N ALA A 212 -0.32 22.91 2.33
CA ALA A 212 0.80 22.29 1.64
C ALA A 212 0.98 20.81 2.03
N ARG A 213 0.99 20.52 3.34
CA ARG A 213 1.10 19.13 3.84
C ARG A 213 -0.08 18.27 3.45
N ARG A 214 -1.28 18.85 3.37
CA ARG A 214 -2.48 18.13 2.90
C ARG A 214 -2.36 17.60 1.48
N ALA A 215 -1.66 18.33 0.61
CA ALA A 215 -1.43 17.90 -0.77
C ALA A 215 -0.42 16.74 -0.87
N GLU A 216 0.40 16.52 0.15
CA GLU A 216 1.40 15.45 0.22
C GLU A 216 0.83 14.13 0.79
N VAL A 217 -0.43 14.14 1.24
CA VAL A 217 -1.12 12.97 1.79
C VAL A 217 -2.17 12.50 0.80
N GLU A 218 -1.92 11.35 0.18
CA GLU A 218 -2.78 10.75 -0.84
C GLU A 218 -3.37 9.42 -0.34
N ILE A 219 -4.56 9.08 -0.83
CA ILE A 219 -5.17 7.77 -0.65
C ILE A 219 -5.58 7.22 -2.03
N VAL A 220 -5.16 5.98 -2.31
CA VAL A 220 -5.51 5.26 -3.52
C VAL A 220 -6.28 4.01 -3.13
N GLU A 221 -7.49 3.90 -3.64
CA GLU A 221 -8.34 2.72 -3.51
C GLU A 221 -8.36 1.97 -4.84
N ILE A 222 -7.99 0.69 -4.82
CA ILE A 222 -8.03 -0.19 -5.98
C ILE A 222 -9.37 -0.92 -5.98
N GLU A 223 -10.15 -0.73 -7.04
CA GLU A 223 -11.47 -1.34 -7.21
C GLU A 223 -11.41 -2.86 -7.34
N GLU A 224 -12.46 -3.53 -6.83
CA GLU A 224 -12.71 -4.98 -6.92
C GLU A 224 -11.60 -5.86 -6.34
N VAL A 225 -10.85 -5.34 -5.37
CA VAL A 225 -9.70 -6.04 -4.78
C VAL A 225 -9.78 -6.02 -3.26
N ALA A 226 -9.49 -7.15 -2.64
CA ALA A 226 -9.42 -7.25 -1.18
C ALA A 226 -7.99 -7.09 -0.67
N ASN A 227 -7.02 -7.77 -1.29
CA ASN A 227 -5.60 -7.65 -0.99
C ASN A 227 -4.81 -7.20 -2.22
N VAL A 228 -4.49 -5.90 -2.25
CA VAL A 228 -3.79 -5.26 -3.38
C VAL A 228 -2.43 -5.88 -3.70
N MET A 229 -1.69 -6.35 -2.69
CA MET A 229 -0.37 -6.95 -2.88
C MET A 229 -0.42 -8.30 -3.58
N ARG A 230 -1.51 -9.06 -3.40
CA ARG A 230 -1.65 -10.41 -3.99
C ARG A 230 -2.41 -10.39 -5.31
N GLU A 231 -3.48 -9.61 -5.38
CA GLU A 231 -4.40 -9.65 -6.51
C GLU A 231 -3.96 -8.71 -7.64
N ARG A 232 -3.40 -7.54 -7.31
CA ARG A 232 -2.98 -6.51 -8.28
C ARG A 232 -1.59 -5.94 -7.97
N PRO A 233 -0.53 -6.76 -7.84
CA PRO A 233 0.82 -6.28 -7.55
C PRO A 233 1.36 -5.28 -8.59
N GLU A 234 0.92 -5.37 -9.84
CA GLU A 234 1.27 -4.44 -10.90
C GLU A 234 0.77 -3.01 -10.62
N LYS A 235 -0.41 -2.87 -10.01
CA LYS A 235 -0.96 -1.57 -9.62
C LYS A 235 -0.24 -1.00 -8.42
N VAL A 236 0.06 -1.83 -7.42
CA VAL A 236 0.90 -1.41 -6.30
C VAL A 236 2.26 -0.91 -6.80
N ALA A 237 2.88 -1.63 -7.73
CA ALA A 237 4.15 -1.23 -8.35
C ALA A 237 4.06 0.12 -9.09
N GLU A 238 2.96 0.37 -9.82
CA GLU A 238 2.70 1.67 -10.46
C GLU A 238 2.59 2.79 -9.42
N CYS A 239 1.81 2.58 -8.35
CA CYS A 239 1.67 3.54 -7.25
C CYS A 239 3.00 3.85 -6.56
N VAL A 240 3.76 2.81 -6.21
CA VAL A 240 5.09 2.96 -5.58
C VAL A 240 6.03 3.74 -6.50
N GLN A 241 6.05 3.43 -7.80
CA GLN A 241 6.90 4.12 -8.75
C GLN A 241 6.52 5.61 -8.88
N ASN A 242 5.23 5.93 -8.96
CA ASN A 242 4.74 7.31 -9.05
C ASN A 242 5.06 8.09 -7.78
N PHE A 243 4.89 7.48 -6.61
CA PHE A 243 5.23 8.10 -5.33
C PHE A 243 6.73 8.42 -5.23
N LEU A 244 7.59 7.47 -5.59
CA LEU A 244 9.04 7.69 -5.61
C LEU A 244 9.48 8.76 -6.63
N GLN A 245 8.74 8.91 -7.74
CA GLN A 245 8.96 9.99 -8.69
C GLN A 245 8.54 11.34 -8.10
N GLY A 246 7.39 11.40 -7.41
CA GLY A 246 6.92 12.59 -6.71
C GLY A 246 7.88 13.07 -5.62
N LEU A 247 8.56 12.14 -4.94
CA LEU A 247 9.62 12.45 -3.98
C LEU A 247 10.95 12.88 -4.64
N GLY A 248 11.07 12.82 -5.97
CA GLY A 248 12.30 13.14 -6.70
C GLY A 248 13.38 12.04 -6.65
N VAL A 249 13.11 10.89 -6.02
CA VAL A 249 14.06 9.77 -5.88
C VAL A 249 14.18 8.97 -7.19
N ALA A 250 13.10 8.92 -7.99
CA ALA A 250 13.02 8.11 -9.21
C ALA A 250 12.74 8.92 -10.49
N SER A 251 13.12 10.21 -10.56
CA SER A 251 12.77 11.16 -11.64
C SER A 251 13.17 10.74 -13.07
N GLY A 252 14.07 9.75 -13.22
CA GLY A 252 14.46 9.20 -14.53
C GLY A 252 13.89 7.81 -14.87
N ALA A 253 12.96 7.28 -14.07
CA ALA A 253 12.25 6.03 -14.38
C ALA A 253 11.07 6.36 -15.29
N VAL A 254 11.17 6.09 -16.59
CA VAL A 254 10.10 6.45 -17.54
C VAL A 254 8.96 5.45 -17.41
N ASN A 255 7.76 5.93 -17.06
CA ASN A 255 6.53 5.14 -17.17
C ASN A 255 6.20 4.90 -18.65
N ARG A 256 6.72 3.81 -19.22
CA ARG A 256 6.47 3.44 -20.62
C ARG A 256 4.98 3.22 -20.95
N ARG A 257 4.13 3.01 -19.93
CA ARG A 257 2.68 2.87 -20.09
C ARG A 257 1.98 4.20 -20.37
N LEU A 258 2.42 5.30 -19.75
CA LEU A 258 1.90 6.65 -20.02
C LEU A 258 2.42 7.23 -21.34
N SER A 259 3.58 6.76 -21.82
CA SER A 259 4.07 7.10 -23.17
C SER A 259 3.36 6.33 -24.30
N SER A 260 2.44 5.40 -23.97
CA SER A 260 1.72 4.59 -24.96
C SER A 260 0.35 5.16 -25.32
N THR A 261 -0.22 6.09 -24.54
CA THR A 261 -1.51 6.73 -24.82
C THR A 261 -1.40 7.98 -25.71
N GLY A 262 -0.21 8.30 -26.20
CA GLY A 262 0.02 9.25 -27.29
C GLY A 262 0.49 8.50 -28.53
N SER A 263 -0.42 8.16 -29.42
CA SER A 263 -0.18 7.45 -30.67
C SER A 263 0.57 8.29 -31.71
N ILE A 264 1.83 8.68 -31.48
CA ILE A 264 2.81 8.93 -32.56
C ILE A 264 4.23 8.63 -32.04
N PRO A 265 4.95 7.62 -32.56
CA PRO A 265 6.37 7.46 -32.26
C PRO A 265 7.13 8.63 -32.89
N ARG A 266 7.47 9.66 -32.10
CA ARG A 266 8.45 10.66 -32.53
C ARG A 266 9.84 10.02 -32.47
N PRO A 267 10.57 9.88 -33.60
CA PRO A 267 11.95 9.46 -33.54
C PRO A 267 12.73 10.51 -32.74
N ARG A 268 13.38 10.08 -31.65
CA ARG A 268 14.31 10.93 -30.89
C ARG A 268 15.48 11.25 -31.80
N ASN A 269 15.42 12.39 -32.50
CA ASN A 269 16.57 13.00 -33.13
C ASN A 269 16.55 14.52 -32.88
N ARG A 270 17.59 14.97 -32.18
CA ARG A 270 18.03 16.35 -31.90
C ARG A 270 17.22 17.12 -30.85
N SER A 271 17.96 17.73 -29.92
CA SER A 271 17.49 18.76 -28.99
C SER A 271 17.02 19.96 -29.81
N ALA A 272 15.72 20.25 -29.76
CA ALA A 272 15.12 21.41 -30.38
C ALA A 272 15.59 22.70 -29.68
N SER A 273 15.72 23.80 -30.43
CA SER A 273 16.11 25.09 -29.86
C SER A 273 14.99 25.68 -28.98
N MET A 274 15.34 26.66 -28.14
CA MET A 274 14.37 27.29 -27.23
C MET A 274 13.20 27.94 -27.98
N ASP A 275 13.44 28.46 -29.18
CA ASP A 275 12.42 29.00 -30.09
C ASP A 275 11.50 27.92 -30.69
N GLU A 276 11.97 26.67 -30.82
CA GLU A 276 11.16 25.55 -31.33
C GLU A 276 10.20 24.98 -30.28
N TYR A 277 10.51 25.14 -28.98
CA TYR A 277 9.61 24.76 -27.89
C TYR A 277 8.47 25.76 -27.69
N ASP A 278 8.69 27.04 -28.02
CA ASP A 278 7.70 28.11 -27.88
C ASP A 278 6.65 28.14 -29.01
N GLN A 279 6.76 27.25 -30.00
CA GLN A 279 5.72 27.13 -31.02
C GLN A 279 4.51 26.33 -30.51
N PRO A 280 3.27 26.84 -30.65
CA PRO A 280 2.08 26.15 -30.21
C PRO A 280 1.91 24.83 -30.98
N GLN A 281 1.96 23.71 -30.27
CA GLN A 281 1.74 22.37 -30.83
C GLN A 281 0.23 22.16 -31.09
N GLY A 282 -0.27 22.69 -32.21
CA GLY A 282 -1.64 22.53 -32.68
C GLY A 282 -1.77 21.57 -33.86
N PHE A 283 -2.89 20.83 -33.92
CA PHE A 283 -3.25 19.83 -34.92
C PHE A 283 -2.80 20.17 -36.37
N LYS A 284 -2.12 19.22 -37.01
CA LYS A 284 -1.44 19.37 -38.32
C LYS A 284 -2.30 19.72 -39.54
N ASN A 285 -3.63 19.82 -39.42
CA ASN A 285 -4.53 19.92 -40.58
C ASN A 285 -5.51 21.09 -40.51
N LEU A 286 -5.04 22.30 -40.23
CA LEU A 286 -5.83 23.51 -40.49
C LEU A 286 -5.28 24.21 -41.74
N LEU A 287 -6.02 24.10 -42.85
CA LEU A 287 -5.81 24.96 -44.01
C LEU A 287 -6.21 26.38 -43.61
N TYR A 288 -5.22 27.27 -43.57
CA TYR A 288 -5.43 28.68 -43.24
C TYR A 288 -5.97 29.42 -44.46
N ASP A 289 -7.25 29.78 -44.44
CA ASP A 289 -7.86 30.66 -45.44
C ASP A 289 -7.76 32.12 -44.98
N ASN A 290 -6.93 32.91 -45.67
CA ASN A 290 -6.68 34.33 -45.39
C ASN A 290 -7.93 35.24 -45.53
N LYS A 291 -9.09 34.71 -45.94
CA LYS A 291 -10.31 35.50 -46.15
C LYS A 291 -11.37 35.34 -45.05
N ARG A 292 -11.16 34.52 -44.01
CA ARG A 292 -12.18 34.27 -42.97
C ARG A 292 -11.64 34.41 -41.55
N LYS A 293 -12.47 34.95 -40.64
CA LYS A 293 -12.08 35.30 -39.26
C LYS A 293 -12.07 34.13 -38.25
N TYR A 294 -12.63 32.95 -38.56
CA TYR A 294 -12.59 31.77 -37.69
C TYR A 294 -12.62 30.45 -38.48
N THR A 295 -11.92 29.42 -37.98
CA THR A 295 -11.85 28.06 -38.53
C THR A 295 -12.93 27.13 -37.95
N THR A 296 -13.60 26.36 -38.81
CA THR A 296 -14.50 25.26 -38.41
C THR A 296 -13.99 23.95 -39.01
N GLY A 297 -14.04 22.86 -38.23
CA GLY A 297 -13.62 21.53 -38.68
C GLY A 297 -14.61 20.92 -39.67
N GLY A 298 -14.12 20.54 -40.86
CA GLY A 298 -14.90 19.83 -41.88
C GLY A 298 -14.70 18.31 -41.79
N THR A 299 -15.76 17.56 -42.08
CA THR A 299 -15.77 16.10 -42.24
C THR A 299 -14.93 15.64 -43.45
N ILE A 300 -14.23 14.53 -43.27
CA ILE A 300 -13.33 13.92 -44.26
C ILE A 300 -14.17 13.21 -45.33
N GLU A 301 -13.96 13.52 -46.61
CA GLU A 301 -14.25 12.56 -47.69
C GLU A 301 -13.04 11.64 -47.82
N GLU A 302 -13.25 10.33 -47.64
CA GLU A 302 -12.27 9.30 -47.93
C GLU A 302 -11.98 9.31 -49.44
N ALA A 303 -10.71 9.49 -49.80
CA ALA A 303 -10.24 9.29 -51.15
C ALA A 303 -9.42 7.99 -51.20
N ASP A 304 -9.90 7.07 -52.03
CA ASP A 304 -9.25 5.82 -52.41
C ASP A 304 -7.82 6.05 -52.94
N ALA A 305 -6.86 5.31 -52.38
CA ALA A 305 -5.71 4.65 -53.04
C ALA A 305 -4.79 3.97 -52.02
#